data_AF-A0A8H9KUH0-F1
#
_entry.id   AF-A0A8H9KUH0-F1
#
_cell.length_a   1.000
_cell.length_b   1.000
_cell.length_c   1.000
_cell.angle_alpha   90.00
_cell.angle_beta   90.00
_cell.angle_gamma   90.00
#
_symmetry.space_group_name_H-M   'P 1'
#
loop_
_entity.id
_entity.type
_entity.pdbx_description
1 polymer ?
#
loop_
_entity_poly.entity_id
_entity_poly.type
_entity_poly.pdbx_seq_one_letter_code
_entity_poly.pdbx_strand_id
1 'polypeptide(L)'
;MTWAEVAWGLLTMALSWIGAWTLAKSSGRAKRASDAHVQAVDRLLPAMAQLRALVHESTATPPTPNAVSLAVYAFEEVCMQHAAALPRELSSLQRDVRAAIGNYFGSSALAAIDAEMRGYPLSKPDPYWQDISATYLEYAMRHLQQSLVTAKVTKLVHFAQWRREEDPHHRTQN
;
A
#
# COMPACT_ATOMS: atom_id res chain seq x y z
N MET A 1 43.45 36.30 -29.05
CA MET A 1 42.53 35.88 -27.98
C MET A 1 41.53 37.00 -27.79
N THR A 2 40.31 36.80 -28.27
CA THR A 2 39.28 37.85 -28.28
C THR A 2 38.41 37.74 -27.03
N TRP A 3 37.93 38.85 -26.48
CA TRP A 3 37.04 38.86 -25.31
C TRP A 3 35.79 37.98 -25.49
N ALA A 4 35.36 37.78 -26.75
CA ALA A 4 34.28 36.88 -27.11
C ALA A 4 34.59 35.40 -26.80
N GLU A 5 35.83 34.94 -26.99
CA GLU A 5 36.24 33.55 -26.67
C GLU A 5 36.27 33.30 -25.16
N VAL A 6 36.71 34.30 -24.38
CA VAL A 6 36.71 34.24 -22.92
C VAL A 6 35.28 34.24 -22.37
N ALA A 7 34.41 35.09 -22.91
CA ALA A 7 33.00 35.14 -22.53
C ALA A 7 32.27 33.82 -22.86
N TRP A 8 32.57 33.21 -24.02
CA TRP A 8 31.98 31.93 -24.42
C TRP A 8 32.45 30.76 -23.54
N GLY A 9 33.73 30.74 -23.16
CA GLY A 9 34.27 29.76 -22.22
C GLY A 9 33.63 29.84 -20.83
N LEU A 10 33.41 31.05 -20.32
CA LEU A 10 32.73 31.26 -19.04
C LEU A 10 31.25 30.86 -19.09
N LEU A 11 30.56 31.13 -20.21
CA LEU A 11 29.16 30.75 -20.41
C LEU A 11 28.98 29.24 -20.43
N THR A 12 29.84 28.51 -21.15
CA THR A 12 29.76 27.04 -21.25
C THR A 12 30.11 26.35 -19.92
N MET A 13 31.07 26.88 -19.15
CA MET A 13 31.31 26.44 -17.78
C MET A 13 30.11 26.66 -16.86
N ALA A 14 29.50 27.85 -16.90
CA ALA A 14 28.34 28.16 -16.08
C ALA A 14 27.14 27.24 -16.41
N LEU A 15 26.86 27.01 -17.68
CA LEU A 15 25.81 26.09 -18.14
C LEU A 15 26.07 24.64 -17.70
N SER A 16 27.32 24.18 -17.78
CA SER A 16 27.71 22.84 -17.34
C SER A 16 27.54 22.67 -15.82
N TRP A 17 27.85 23.70 -15.04
CA TRP A 17 27.72 23.67 -13.58
C TRP A 17 26.25 23.70 -13.13
N ILE A 18 25.41 24.50 -13.79
CA ILE A 18 23.95 24.51 -13.57
C ILE A 18 23.35 23.15 -13.95
N GLY A 19 23.77 22.57 -15.08
CA GLY A 19 23.37 21.22 -15.49
C GLY A 19 23.76 20.16 -14.46
N ALA A 20 25.00 20.15 -14.00
CA ALA A 20 25.47 19.22 -12.97
C ALA A 20 24.72 19.39 -11.65
N TRP A 21 24.48 20.63 -11.22
CA TRP A 21 23.76 20.91 -9.97
C TRP A 21 22.28 20.50 -10.02
N THR A 22 21.61 20.77 -11.13
CA THR A 22 20.21 20.35 -11.34
C THR A 22 20.09 18.83 -11.41
N LEU A 23 21.01 18.14 -12.10
CA LEU A 23 21.09 16.68 -12.12
C LEU A 23 21.35 16.11 -10.73
N ALA A 24 22.33 16.62 -9.99
CA ALA A 24 22.64 16.17 -8.62
C ALA A 24 21.47 16.39 -7.65
N LYS A 25 20.75 17.51 -7.78
CA LYS A 25 19.55 17.79 -6.98
C LYS A 25 18.41 16.83 -7.33
N SER A 26 18.24 16.52 -8.62
CA SER A 26 17.21 15.58 -9.08
C SER A 26 17.52 14.14 -8.65
N SER A 27 18.77 13.69 -8.74
CA SER A 27 19.19 12.35 -8.33
C SER A 27 19.12 12.17 -6.81
N GLY A 28 19.50 13.19 -6.03
CA GLY A 28 19.36 13.18 -4.58
C GLY A 28 17.91 13.20 -4.10
N ARG A 29 16.98 13.78 -4.87
CA ARG A 29 15.53 13.67 -4.60
C ARG A 29 14.99 12.29 -4.97
N ALA A 30 15.37 11.77 -6.14
CA ALA A 30 14.97 10.44 -6.59
C ALA A 30 15.44 9.34 -5.63
N LYS A 31 16.69 9.41 -5.15
CA LYS A 31 17.22 8.48 -4.16
C LYS A 31 16.44 8.52 -2.85
N ARG A 32 16.19 9.70 -2.29
CA ARG A 32 15.40 9.83 -1.06
C ARG A 32 13.96 9.34 -1.21
N ALA A 33 13.34 9.58 -2.37
CA ALA A 33 12.01 9.05 -2.66
C ALA A 33 12.04 7.51 -2.74
N SER A 34 13.07 6.94 -3.35
CA SER A 34 13.30 5.49 -3.40
C SER A 34 13.52 4.90 -2.01
N ASP A 35 14.38 5.50 -1.19
CA ASP A 35 14.68 5.04 0.17
C ASP A 35 13.42 5.09 1.06
N ALA A 36 12.63 6.18 0.97
CA ALA A 36 11.37 6.31 1.68
C ALA A 36 10.33 5.27 1.20
N HIS A 37 10.32 4.95 -0.10
CA HIS A 37 9.46 3.92 -0.65
C HIS A 37 9.81 2.53 -0.11
N VAL A 38 11.10 2.18 -0.10
CA VAL A 38 11.59 0.91 0.49
C VAL A 38 11.18 0.81 1.95
N GLN A 39 11.42 1.86 2.73
CA GLN A 39 11.04 1.90 4.14
C GLN A 39 9.52 1.75 4.35
N ALA A 40 8.70 2.35 3.49
CA ALA A 40 7.25 2.20 3.53
C ALA A 40 6.83 0.74 3.32
N VAL A 41 7.39 0.08 2.30
CA VAL A 41 7.09 -1.32 2.00
C VAL A 41 7.54 -2.25 3.13
N ASP A 42 8.74 -2.03 3.69
CA ASP A 42 9.28 -2.82 4.81
C ASP A 42 8.41 -2.73 6.07
N ARG A 43 7.68 -1.63 6.26
CA ARG A 43 6.76 -1.45 7.40
C ARG A 43 5.35 -1.98 7.11
N LEU A 44 4.88 -1.82 5.89
CA LEU A 44 3.54 -2.25 5.49
C LEU A 44 3.42 -3.77 5.34
N LEU A 45 4.43 -4.44 4.80
CA LEU A 45 4.39 -5.89 4.59
C LEU A 45 4.16 -6.69 5.89
N PRO A 46 4.87 -6.42 7.01
CA PRO A 46 4.58 -7.07 8.28
C PRO A 46 3.17 -6.80 8.81
N ALA A 47 2.66 -5.57 8.69
CA ALA A 47 1.31 -5.23 9.12
C ALA A 47 0.24 -5.97 8.30
N MET A 48 0.43 -6.08 6.99
CA MET A 48 -0.44 -6.88 6.12
C MET A 48 -0.34 -8.37 6.41
N ALA A 49 0.86 -8.88 6.71
CA ALA A 49 1.08 -10.27 7.09
C ALA A 49 0.34 -10.61 8.41
N GLN A 50 0.30 -9.69 9.37
CA GLN A 50 -0.46 -9.85 10.61
C GLN A 50 -1.97 -9.94 10.34
N LEU A 51 -2.51 -9.08 9.47
CA LEU A 51 -3.91 -9.16 9.06
C LEU A 51 -4.23 -10.49 8.36
N ARG A 52 -3.35 -10.94 7.46
CA ARG A 52 -3.51 -12.23 6.78
C ARG A 52 -3.47 -13.40 7.76
N ALA A 53 -2.56 -13.38 8.72
CA ALA A 53 -2.48 -14.41 9.77
C ALA A 53 -3.79 -14.47 10.57
N LEU A 54 -4.34 -13.31 10.97
CA LEU A 54 -5.64 -13.26 11.65
C LEU A 54 -6.77 -13.89 10.82
N VAL A 55 -6.83 -13.61 9.51
CA VAL A 55 -7.85 -14.22 8.63
C VAL A 55 -7.68 -15.74 8.56
N HIS A 56 -6.46 -16.25 8.37
CA HIS A 56 -6.23 -17.70 8.29
C HIS A 56 -6.46 -18.43 9.62
N GLU A 57 -6.02 -17.86 10.73
CA GLU A 57 -6.09 -18.50 12.04
C GLU A 57 -7.51 -18.45 12.65
N SER A 58 -8.33 -17.51 12.21
CA SER A 58 -9.67 -17.28 12.76
C SER A 58 -10.62 -18.49 12.70
N THR A 59 -10.42 -19.41 11.75
CA THR A 59 -11.18 -20.67 11.67
C THR A 59 -10.78 -21.68 12.72
N ALA A 60 -9.52 -21.68 13.16
CA ALA A 60 -9.02 -22.57 14.19
C ALA A 60 -9.22 -21.97 15.58
N THR A 61 -8.91 -20.69 15.73
CA THR A 61 -9.02 -19.92 16.97
C THR A 61 -9.68 -18.57 16.67
N PRO A 62 -10.97 -18.40 16.99
CA PRO A 62 -11.67 -17.14 16.74
C PRO A 62 -10.98 -15.97 17.46
N PRO A 63 -10.58 -14.89 16.76
CA PRO A 63 -9.95 -13.75 17.38
C PRO A 63 -10.98 -12.96 18.19
N THR A 64 -10.49 -12.16 19.14
CA THR A 64 -11.35 -11.20 19.84
C THR A 64 -11.58 -9.95 18.97
N PRO A 65 -12.71 -9.23 19.13
CA PRO A 65 -12.93 -7.95 18.46
C PRO A 65 -11.80 -6.95 18.67
N ASN A 66 -11.23 -6.92 19.87
CA ASN A 66 -10.12 -6.04 20.21
C ASN A 66 -8.84 -6.42 19.45
N ALA A 67 -8.54 -7.72 19.29
CA ALA A 67 -7.38 -8.16 18.53
C ALA A 67 -7.48 -7.76 17.04
N VAL A 68 -8.66 -7.94 16.44
CA VAL A 68 -8.92 -7.49 15.05
C VAL A 68 -8.78 -5.98 14.94
N SER A 69 -9.42 -5.23 15.84
CA SER A 69 -9.39 -3.77 15.85
C SER A 69 -7.97 -3.22 15.99
N LEU A 70 -7.16 -3.82 16.87
CA LEU A 70 -5.76 -3.42 17.09
C LEU A 70 -4.91 -3.66 15.84
N ALA A 71 -5.05 -4.82 15.20
CA ALA A 71 -4.28 -5.14 14.00
C ALA A 71 -4.66 -4.24 12.82
N VAL A 72 -5.96 -3.95 12.64
CA VAL A 72 -6.41 -3.00 11.62
C VAL A 72 -5.90 -1.60 11.92
N TYR A 73 -6.03 -1.14 13.16
CA TYR A 73 -5.51 0.17 13.55
C TYR A 73 -4.00 0.31 13.27
N ALA A 74 -3.20 -0.71 13.62
CA ALA A 74 -1.76 -0.71 13.36
C ALA A 74 -1.44 -0.63 11.86
N PHE A 75 -2.15 -1.39 11.02
CA PHE A 75 -2.00 -1.31 9.57
C PHE A 75 -2.36 0.07 9.02
N GLU A 76 -3.49 0.61 9.45
CA GLU A 76 -4.02 1.91 9.03
C GLU A 76 -3.07 3.06 9.41
N GLU A 77 -2.53 3.01 10.64
CA GLU A 77 -1.53 3.95 11.13
C GLU A 77 -0.27 3.93 10.26
N VAL A 78 0.25 2.75 9.93
CA VAL A 78 1.42 2.61 9.04
C VAL A 78 1.11 3.15 7.64
N CYS A 79 -0.08 2.89 7.09
CA CYS A 79 -0.51 3.47 5.83
C CYS A 79 -0.50 5.00 5.87
N MET A 80 -1.02 5.62 6.93
CA MET A 80 -1.04 7.07 7.07
C MET A 80 0.36 7.67 7.20
N GLN A 81 1.23 7.04 7.99
CA GLN A 81 2.62 7.48 8.18
C GLN A 81 3.41 7.47 6.87
N HIS A 82 3.12 6.51 5.99
CA HIS A 82 3.87 6.28 4.75
C HIS A 82 3.12 6.62 3.46
N ALA A 83 1.94 7.24 3.53
CA ALA A 83 1.08 7.51 2.38
C ALA A 83 1.80 8.27 1.25
N ALA A 84 2.65 9.24 1.60
CA ALA A 84 3.39 10.06 0.63
C ALA A 84 4.57 9.31 -0.03
N ALA A 85 5.02 8.20 0.57
CA ALA A 85 6.12 7.38 0.06
C ALA A 85 5.64 6.23 -0.85
N LEU A 86 4.34 6.01 -0.94
CA LEU A 86 3.76 5.02 -1.83
C LEU A 86 3.54 5.58 -3.25
N PRO A 87 3.76 4.75 -4.29
CA PRO A 87 3.35 5.06 -5.65
C PRO A 87 1.85 5.36 -5.72
N ARG A 88 1.44 6.24 -6.63
CA ARG A 88 0.03 6.61 -6.81
C ARG A 88 -0.84 5.41 -7.18
N GLU A 89 -0.24 4.44 -7.85
CA GLU A 89 -0.80 3.16 -8.25
C GLU A 89 -1.26 2.31 -7.05
N LEU A 90 -0.70 2.55 -5.86
CA LEU A 90 -1.02 1.88 -4.60
C LEU A 90 -1.78 2.78 -3.62
N SER A 91 -2.24 3.96 -4.06
CA SER A 91 -2.93 4.93 -3.19
C SER A 91 -4.23 4.40 -2.57
N SER A 92 -4.85 3.37 -3.15
CA SER A 92 -6.07 2.76 -2.63
C SER A 92 -5.82 1.57 -1.69
N LEU A 93 -4.56 1.19 -1.45
CA LEU A 93 -4.18 0.02 -0.65
C LEU A 93 -4.90 -0.02 0.70
N GLN A 94 -4.81 1.08 1.46
CA GLN A 94 -5.43 1.23 2.78
C GLN A 94 -6.94 0.94 2.71
N ARG A 95 -7.65 1.64 1.82
CA ARG A 95 -9.11 1.52 1.67
C ARG A 95 -9.52 0.12 1.23
N ASP A 96 -8.81 -0.45 0.25
CA ASP A 96 -9.21 -1.71 -0.36
C ASP A 96 -8.89 -2.90 0.56
N VAL A 97 -7.77 -2.86 1.31
CA VAL A 97 -7.46 -3.82 2.38
C VAL A 97 -8.50 -3.74 3.49
N ARG A 98 -8.87 -2.53 3.93
CA ARG A 98 -9.94 -2.35 4.91
C ARG A 98 -11.26 -2.94 4.44
N ALA A 99 -11.62 -2.75 3.18
CA ALA A 99 -12.81 -3.34 2.60
C ALA A 99 -12.77 -4.87 2.65
N ALA A 100 -11.63 -5.49 2.30
CA ALA A 100 -11.46 -6.93 2.38
C ALA A 100 -11.62 -7.45 3.83
N ILE A 101 -10.90 -6.86 4.79
CA ILE A 101 -11.00 -7.26 6.20
C ILE A 101 -12.41 -7.02 6.76
N GLY A 102 -13.04 -5.89 6.42
CA GLY A 102 -14.38 -5.55 6.89
C GLY A 102 -15.48 -6.46 6.36
N ASN A 103 -15.34 -7.02 5.15
CA ASN A 103 -16.30 -8.01 4.65
C ASN A 103 -16.22 -9.33 5.44
N TYR A 104 -15.05 -9.69 5.96
CA TYR A 104 -14.89 -10.92 6.74
C TYR A 104 -15.19 -10.72 8.23
N PHE A 105 -14.57 -9.74 8.89
CA PHE A 105 -14.69 -9.53 10.34
C PHE A 105 -15.84 -8.61 10.75
N GLY A 106 -16.41 -7.84 9.82
CA GLY A 106 -17.49 -6.89 10.11
C GLY A 106 -17.01 -5.60 10.74
N SER A 107 -17.86 -5.00 11.59
CA SER A 107 -17.69 -3.64 12.09
C SER A 107 -16.40 -3.41 12.88
N SER A 108 -15.87 -4.40 13.61
CA SER A 108 -14.61 -4.23 14.35
C SER A 108 -13.41 -3.90 13.45
N ALA A 109 -13.47 -4.25 12.16
CA ALA A 109 -12.46 -3.84 11.18
C ALA A 109 -12.55 -2.34 10.80
N LEU A 110 -13.58 -1.62 11.24
CA LEU A 110 -13.74 -0.19 11.03
C LEU A 110 -13.26 0.63 12.23
N ALA A 111 -12.68 -0.01 13.26
CA ALA A 111 -12.22 0.64 14.49
C ALA A 111 -11.16 1.74 14.28
N ALA A 112 -10.48 1.74 13.14
CA ALA A 112 -9.54 2.79 12.76
C ALA A 112 -10.20 4.06 12.20
N ILE A 113 -11.44 3.94 11.71
CA ILE A 113 -12.26 5.07 11.26
C ILE A 113 -13.14 5.57 12.39
N ASP A 114 -13.75 4.63 13.12
CA ASP A 114 -14.71 4.91 14.18
C ASP A 114 -14.35 4.11 15.44
N ALA A 115 -13.93 4.83 16.49
CA ALA A 115 -13.50 4.22 17.74
C ALA A 115 -14.63 3.46 18.46
N GLU A 116 -15.90 3.81 18.21
CA GLU A 116 -17.04 3.10 18.80
C GLU A 116 -17.11 1.64 18.31
N MET A 117 -16.59 1.37 17.12
CA MET A 117 -16.63 0.05 16.50
C MET A 117 -15.64 -0.95 17.13
N ARG A 118 -14.70 -0.51 17.96
CA ARG A 118 -13.63 -1.36 18.55
C ARG A 118 -14.16 -2.54 19.38
N GLY A 119 -15.34 -2.38 19.98
CA GLY A 119 -15.99 -3.40 20.82
C GLY A 119 -17.14 -4.14 20.14
N TYR A 120 -17.46 -3.83 18.89
CA TYR A 120 -18.60 -4.46 18.21
C TYR A 120 -18.34 -5.96 17.98
N PRO A 121 -19.40 -6.79 17.94
CA PRO A 121 -19.24 -8.20 17.66
C PRO A 121 -18.63 -8.42 16.27
N LEU A 122 -17.79 -9.45 16.15
CA LEU A 122 -17.33 -9.91 14.84
C LEU A 122 -18.51 -10.48 14.05
N SER A 123 -18.44 -10.35 12.72
CA SER A 123 -19.30 -11.09 11.81
C SER A 123 -19.20 -12.59 12.05
N LYS A 124 -20.28 -13.33 11.72
CA LYS A 124 -20.22 -14.79 11.71
C LYS A 124 -19.16 -15.24 10.69
N PRO A 125 -18.26 -16.17 11.05
CA PRO A 125 -17.29 -16.71 10.12
C PRO A 125 -17.97 -17.31 8.88
N ASP A 126 -17.55 -16.86 7.71
CA ASP A 126 -18.03 -17.32 6.42
C ASP A 126 -16.82 -17.77 5.58
N PRO A 127 -16.74 -19.06 5.16
CA PRO A 127 -15.61 -19.57 4.38
C PRO A 127 -15.36 -18.83 3.07
N TYR A 128 -16.43 -18.36 2.41
CA TYR A 128 -16.31 -17.59 1.17
C TYR A 128 -15.61 -16.26 1.43
N TRP A 129 -16.05 -15.52 2.44
CA TRP A 129 -15.43 -14.23 2.78
C TRP A 129 -14.02 -14.40 3.35
N GLN A 130 -13.75 -15.51 4.05
CA GLN A 130 -12.40 -15.82 4.50
C GLN A 130 -11.43 -15.96 3.32
N ASP A 131 -11.79 -16.78 2.33
CA ASP A 131 -10.96 -17.05 1.16
C ASP A 131 -10.75 -15.76 0.33
N ILE A 132 -11.84 -15.07 -0.01
CA ILE A 132 -11.81 -13.80 -0.76
C ILE A 132 -10.92 -12.75 -0.07
N SER A 133 -11.06 -12.59 1.24
CA SER A 133 -10.26 -11.62 1.99
C SER A 133 -8.79 -12.03 2.09
N ALA A 134 -8.50 -13.31 2.33
CA ALA A 134 -7.13 -13.83 2.37
C ALA A 134 -6.43 -13.67 1.01
N THR A 135 -7.06 -14.09 -0.08
CA THR A 135 -6.48 -13.98 -1.43
C THR A 135 -6.28 -12.52 -1.84
N TYR A 136 -7.19 -11.61 -1.49
CA TYR A 136 -6.98 -10.19 -1.78
C TYR A 136 -5.79 -9.59 -1.00
N LEU A 137 -5.60 -9.97 0.27
CA LEU A 137 -4.43 -9.54 1.03
C LEU A 137 -3.14 -10.03 0.36
N GLU A 138 -3.10 -11.29 -0.08
CA GLU A 138 -1.96 -11.85 -0.80
C GLU A 138 -1.67 -11.11 -2.11
N TYR A 139 -2.72 -10.81 -2.88
CA TYR A 139 -2.64 -10.02 -4.09
C TYR A 139 -2.05 -8.62 -3.82
N ALA A 140 -2.57 -7.92 -2.81
CA ALA A 140 -2.09 -6.59 -2.43
C ALA A 140 -0.64 -6.62 -1.91
N MET A 141 -0.27 -7.61 -1.10
CA MET A 141 1.12 -7.81 -0.63
C MET A 141 2.07 -8.05 -1.81
N ARG A 142 1.66 -8.86 -2.80
CA ARG A 142 2.46 -9.12 -4.00
C ARG A 142 2.68 -7.85 -4.80
N HIS A 143 1.66 -7.01 -4.98
CA HIS A 143 1.82 -5.72 -5.67
C HIS A 143 2.72 -4.74 -4.90
N LEU A 144 2.64 -4.73 -3.58
CA LEU A 144 3.52 -3.94 -2.74
C LEU A 144 4.99 -4.41 -2.85
N GLN A 145 5.24 -5.72 -2.92
CA GLN A 145 6.58 -6.26 -3.17
C GLN A 145 7.07 -5.93 -4.59
N GLN A 146 6.19 -6.06 -5.59
CA GLN A 146 6.52 -5.78 -6.99
C GLN A 146 6.88 -4.32 -7.23
N SER A 147 6.36 -3.38 -6.43
CA SER A 147 6.69 -1.96 -6.56
C SER A 147 8.14 -1.65 -6.20
N LEU A 148 8.82 -2.52 -5.45
CA LEU A 148 10.25 -2.38 -5.14
C LEU A 148 11.16 -2.75 -6.30
N VAL A 149 10.73 -3.68 -7.15
CA VAL A 149 11.58 -4.29 -8.19
C VAL A 149 11.26 -3.80 -9.59
N THR A 150 10.05 -3.27 -9.81
CA THR A 150 9.57 -2.93 -11.15
C THR A 150 9.59 -1.42 -11.37
N ALA A 151 10.21 -0.97 -12.47
CA ALA A 151 10.24 0.45 -12.84
C ALA A 151 8.85 1.04 -13.13
N LYS A 152 7.89 0.19 -13.52
CA LYS A 152 6.49 0.56 -13.77
C LYS A 152 5.57 -0.25 -12.87
N VAL A 153 5.12 0.38 -11.80
CA VAL A 153 4.16 -0.21 -10.86
C VAL A 153 2.82 -0.37 -11.57
N THR A 154 2.19 -1.54 -11.46
CA THR A 154 0.82 -1.73 -11.95
C THR A 154 -0.17 -1.22 -10.92
N LYS A 155 -1.25 -0.59 -11.39
CA LYS A 155 -2.32 -0.10 -10.53
C LYS A 155 -2.94 -1.26 -9.74
N LEU A 156 -3.07 -1.09 -8.43
CA LEU A 156 -3.81 -2.00 -7.58
C LEU A 156 -5.28 -2.02 -8.03
N VAL A 157 -5.81 -3.20 -8.34
CA VAL A 157 -7.23 -3.37 -8.64
C VAL A 157 -8.02 -3.23 -7.35
N HIS A 158 -9.07 -2.40 -7.39
CA HIS A 158 -9.92 -2.16 -6.23
C HIS A 158 -10.62 -3.45 -5.81
N PHE A 159 -10.72 -3.69 -4.50
CA PHE A 159 -11.30 -4.92 -3.93
C PHE A 159 -12.65 -5.30 -4.56
N ALA A 160 -13.57 -4.36 -4.71
CA ALA A 160 -14.88 -4.63 -5.31
C ALA A 160 -14.83 -5.03 -6.80
N GLN A 161 -13.83 -4.53 -7.54
CA GLN A 161 -13.59 -4.94 -8.92
C GLN A 161 -12.88 -6.30 -8.96
N TRP A 162 -11.80 -6.44 -8.20
CA TRP A 162 -11.03 -7.69 -8.10
C TRP A 162 -11.92 -8.86 -7.71
N ARG A 163 -12.81 -8.68 -6.73
CA ARG A 163 -13.79 -9.69 -6.32
C ARG A 163 -14.68 -10.11 -7.49
N ARG A 164 -15.23 -9.17 -8.26
CA ARG A 164 -16.10 -9.51 -9.41
C ARG A 164 -15.34 -10.26 -10.50
N GLU A 165 -14.06 -9.95 -10.66
CA GLU A 165 -13.20 -10.62 -11.61
C GLU A 165 -12.86 -12.02 -11.11
N GLU A 166 -12.45 -12.23 -9.86
CA GLU A 166 -11.99 -13.54 -9.36
C GLU A 166 -13.11 -14.48 -8.88
N ASP A 167 -14.30 -13.96 -8.54
CA ASP A 167 -15.43 -14.76 -8.06
C ASP A 167 -16.23 -15.40 -9.23
N PRO A 168 -16.18 -16.74 -9.41
CA PRO A 168 -16.95 -17.43 -10.44
C PRO A 168 -18.47 -17.39 -10.21
N HIS A 169 -18.92 -17.25 -8.95
CA HIS A 169 -20.34 -17.14 -8.61
C HIS A 169 -20.92 -15.78 -9.02
N HIS A 170 -20.11 -14.72 -9.00
CA HIS A 170 -20.54 -13.41 -9.51
C HIS A 170 -20.56 -13.32 -11.04
N ARG A 171 -19.70 -14.09 -11.74
CA ARG A 171 -19.65 -14.14 -13.22
C ARG A 171 -20.84 -14.86 -13.86
N THR A 172 -21.57 -15.67 -13.10
CA THR A 172 -22.71 -16.49 -13.58
C THR A 172 -24.08 -15.90 -13.23
N GLN A 173 -24.14 -14.83 -12.44
CA GLN A 173 -25.38 -14.15 -12.03
C GLN A 173 -25.67 -12.83 -12.78
N ASN A 174 -24.84 -12.47 -13.77
CA ASN A 174 -25.08 -11.40 -14.74
C ASN A 174 -25.14 -11.99 -16.15
#